data_AF-A0A954NV67-F1
#
_entry.id   AF-A0A954NV67-F1
#
_cell.length_a   1.000
_cell.length_b   1.000
_cell.length_c   1.000
_cell.angle_alpha   90.00
_cell.angle_beta   90.00
_cell.angle_gamma   90.00
#
_symmetry.space_group_name_H-M   'P 1'
#
loop_
_entity.id
_entity.type
_entity.pdbx_description
1 polymer ?
#
loop_
_entity_poly.entity_id
_entity_poly.type
_entity_poly.pdbx_seq_one_letter_code
_entity_poly.pdbx_strand_id
1 'polypeptide(L)'
;IDNGEDWMQALLDFRNELSSHHAPDVKKKIREHKRRNGRVARKEDGTLIPGPYTLEVRKSLLRKLLAAQEKVRHEGPDPNATLISDEELQAIRRIWQSEKHDWEDSVPAIYREVTGDELECVAQDVTNFTQRDQELLQKIAHKHGVQAELVGRLLELERDMHGMSRRAGIYGKIDAIVREDWLSEDEIQQLYETEDGKVSV
;
A
#
# COMPACT_ATOMS: atom_id res chain seq x y z
N ILE A 1 24.46 12.90 20.63
CA ILE A 1 24.75 11.46 20.67
C ILE A 1 26.23 11.39 21.01
N ASP A 2 26.59 11.06 22.25
CA ASP A 2 27.96 11.15 22.77
C ASP A 2 28.25 10.00 23.75
N ASN A 3 27.61 8.84 23.53
CA ASN A 3 27.68 7.65 24.39
C ASN A 3 28.12 6.36 23.65
N GLY A 4 28.59 6.45 22.40
CA GLY A 4 29.12 5.28 21.65
C GLY A 4 28.09 4.30 21.09
N GLU A 5 26.81 4.66 21.08
CA GLU A 5 25.71 3.85 20.53
C GLU A 5 25.24 4.36 19.16
N ASP A 6 26.18 4.59 18.25
CA ASP A 6 25.91 5.17 16.92
C ASP A 6 25.00 4.29 16.06
N TRP A 7 24.93 2.99 16.36
CA TRP A 7 24.02 2.02 15.75
C TRP A 7 22.54 2.35 16.04
N MET A 8 22.22 2.96 17.19
CA MET A 8 20.86 3.39 17.52
C MET A 8 20.39 4.58 16.67
N GLN A 9 21.32 5.30 16.04
CA GLN A 9 20.98 6.48 15.25
C GLN A 9 20.01 6.13 14.12
N ALA A 10 20.15 4.97 13.47
CA ALA A 10 19.23 4.56 12.41
C ALA A 10 17.80 4.34 12.92
N LEU A 11 17.63 3.79 14.12
CA LEU A 11 16.31 3.61 14.75
C LEU A 11 15.71 4.96 15.13
N LEU A 12 16.53 5.87 15.64
CA LEU A 12 16.11 7.22 15.99
C LEU A 12 15.67 8.01 14.75
N ASP A 13 16.43 7.93 13.67
CA ASP A 13 16.12 8.59 12.40
C ASP A 13 14.81 8.05 11.81
N PHE A 14 14.63 6.72 11.80
CA PHE A 14 13.40 6.09 11.34
C PHE A 14 12.19 6.54 12.17
N ARG A 15 12.32 6.60 13.51
CA ARG A 15 11.27 7.12 14.40
C ARG A 15 10.96 8.59 14.12
N ASN A 16 11.99 9.42 13.94
CA ASN A 16 11.83 10.85 13.68
C ASN A 16 11.12 11.10 12.35
N GLU A 17 11.43 10.33 11.32
CA GLU A 17 10.71 10.36 10.05
C GLU A 17 9.23 10.04 10.25
N LEU A 18 8.90 8.93 10.93
CA LEU A 18 7.51 8.57 11.23
C LEU A 18 6.80 9.67 12.03
N SER A 19 7.50 10.32 12.96
CA SER A 19 6.95 11.44 13.70
C SER A 19 6.64 12.65 12.80
N SER A 20 7.50 12.92 11.81
CA SER A 20 7.32 14.02 10.85
C SER A 20 6.09 13.83 9.94
N HIS A 21 5.66 12.59 9.71
CA HIS A 21 4.49 12.26 8.89
C HIS A 21 3.15 12.81 9.44
N HIS A 22 3.14 13.28 10.69
CA HIS A 22 1.97 13.90 11.30
C HIS A 22 1.76 15.36 10.87
N ALA A 23 2.79 16.01 10.31
CA ALA A 23 2.69 17.38 9.82
C ALA A 23 1.65 17.49 8.68
N PRO A 24 0.73 18.48 8.69
CA PRO A 24 -0.38 18.54 7.73
C PRO A 24 0.04 18.55 6.26
N ASP A 25 1.13 19.23 5.93
CA ASP A 25 1.68 19.37 4.58
C ASP A 25 2.34 18.07 4.09
N VAL A 26 2.97 17.31 5.00
CA VAL A 26 3.54 15.99 4.70
C VAL A 26 2.43 14.97 4.55
N LYS A 27 1.47 14.98 5.49
CA LYS A 27 0.38 14.00 5.58
C LYS A 27 -0.44 13.89 4.29
N LYS A 28 -0.69 15.01 3.60
CA LYS A 28 -1.40 15.04 2.31
C LYS A 28 -0.63 14.37 1.18
N LYS A 29 0.71 14.42 1.20
CA LYS A 29 1.56 13.88 0.12
C LYS A 29 1.78 12.38 0.22
N ILE A 30 1.69 11.82 1.43
CA ILE A 30 2.09 10.44 1.71
C ILE A 30 0.92 9.50 1.97
N ARG A 31 -0.31 10.01 1.95
CA ARG A 31 -1.53 9.25 2.25
C ARG A 31 -2.45 9.22 1.04
N GLU A 32 -3.16 8.11 0.94
CA GLU A 32 -4.26 7.93 -0.01
C GLU A 32 -5.36 8.96 0.28
N HIS A 33 -6.05 9.44 -0.75
CA HIS A 33 -7.26 10.25 -0.59
C HIS A 33 -8.47 9.41 -0.13
N LYS A 34 -8.43 8.10 -0.37
CA LYS A 34 -9.47 7.12 0.01
C LYS A 34 -9.15 6.42 1.33
N ARG A 35 -10.19 6.18 2.15
CA ARG A 35 -10.08 5.35 3.36
C ARG A 35 -9.97 3.86 2.98
N ARG A 36 -9.61 2.99 3.94
CA ARG A 36 -9.44 1.54 3.69
C ARG A 36 -10.73 0.85 3.22
N ASN A 37 -11.90 1.43 3.49
CA ASN A 37 -13.19 0.96 2.96
C ASN A 37 -13.47 1.44 1.52
N GLY A 38 -12.46 2.03 0.86
CA GLY A 38 -12.54 2.53 -0.51
C GLY A 38 -13.28 3.86 -0.69
N ARG A 39 -13.78 4.48 0.38
CA ARG A 39 -14.54 5.73 0.29
C ARG A 39 -13.72 6.95 0.65
N VAL A 40 -13.97 8.06 -0.04
CA VAL A 40 -13.50 9.39 0.35
C VAL A 40 -14.36 9.92 1.49
N ALA A 41 -13.72 10.44 2.52
CA ALA A 41 -14.37 11.05 3.67
C ALA A 41 -13.98 12.52 3.74
N ARG A 42 -14.89 13.36 4.23
CA ARG A 42 -14.66 14.81 4.35
C ARG A 42 -15.02 15.34 5.72
N LYS A 43 -14.44 16.48 6.04
CA LYS A 43 -14.86 17.33 7.14
C LYS A 43 -15.99 18.25 6.69
N GLU A 44 -16.63 18.90 7.65
CA GLU A 44 -17.67 19.91 7.42
C GLU A 44 -17.15 21.11 6.60
N ASP A 45 -15.86 21.41 6.70
CA ASP A 45 -15.20 22.47 5.93
C ASP A 45 -14.84 22.08 4.48
N GLY A 46 -15.28 20.90 4.02
CA GLY A 46 -15.02 20.38 2.68
C GLY A 46 -13.66 19.67 2.53
N THR A 47 -12.76 19.76 3.51
CA THR A 47 -11.42 19.15 3.43
C THR A 47 -11.48 17.62 3.43
N LEU A 48 -10.78 16.98 2.48
CA LEU A 48 -10.65 15.52 2.45
C LEU A 48 -9.91 14.99 3.69
N ILE A 49 -10.43 13.91 4.26
CA ILE A 49 -9.81 13.19 5.36
C ILE A 49 -8.88 12.13 4.77
N PRO A 50 -7.55 12.27 4.92
CA PRO A 50 -6.60 11.37 4.32
C PRO A 50 -6.70 9.96 4.89
N GLY A 51 -6.51 8.99 4.01
CA GLY A 51 -6.52 7.56 4.27
C GLY A 51 -5.21 7.00 4.85
N PRO A 52 -4.92 5.72 4.61
CA PRO A 52 -3.66 5.10 5.01
C PRO A 52 -2.50 5.58 4.13
N TYR A 53 -1.27 5.17 4.44
CA TYR A 53 -0.13 5.43 3.56
C TYR A 53 -0.35 4.85 2.17
N THR A 54 0.12 5.57 1.15
CA THR A 54 0.20 5.07 -0.23
C THR A 54 1.14 3.88 -0.28
N LEU A 55 0.97 3.01 -1.28
CA LEU A 55 1.82 1.83 -1.44
C LEU A 55 3.31 2.21 -1.53
N GLU A 56 3.65 3.25 -2.28
CA GLU A 56 5.03 3.75 -2.44
C GLU A 56 5.66 4.18 -1.11
N VAL A 57 4.90 4.86 -0.25
CA VAL A 57 5.39 5.24 1.08
C VAL A 57 5.62 4.01 1.94
N ARG A 58 4.75 2.99 1.86
CA ARG A 58 4.95 1.73 2.58
C ARG A 58 6.21 0.99 2.11
N LYS A 59 6.47 0.96 0.80
CA LYS A 59 7.71 0.40 0.21
C LYS A 59 8.95 1.13 0.72
N SER A 60 8.90 2.47 0.72
CA SER A 60 9.98 3.30 1.27
C SER A 60 10.22 3.04 2.76
N LEU A 61 9.15 2.96 3.56
CA LEU A 61 9.26 2.66 4.99
C LEU A 61 9.85 1.27 5.24
N LEU A 62 9.44 0.26 4.45
CA LEU A 62 9.98 -1.09 4.56
C LEU A 62 11.48 -1.13 4.23
N ARG A 63 11.92 -0.47 3.15
CA ARG A 63 13.36 -0.33 2.82
C ARG A 63 14.14 0.27 3.97
N LYS A 64 13.65 1.37 4.55
CA LYS A 64 14.32 2.06 5.66
C LYS A 64 14.36 1.22 6.93
N LEU A 65 13.30 0.48 7.22
CA LEU A 65 13.24 -0.43 8.37
C LEU A 65 14.26 -1.56 8.23
N LEU A 66 14.33 -2.20 7.06
CA LEU A 66 15.32 -3.26 6.78
C LEU A 66 16.74 -2.71 6.81
N ALA A 67 16.97 -1.50 6.26
CA ALA A 67 18.30 -0.88 6.31
C ALA A 67 18.72 -0.55 7.75
N ALA A 68 17.78 -0.11 8.59
CA ALA A 68 18.02 0.09 10.00
C ALA A 68 18.32 -1.24 10.71
N GLN A 69 17.62 -2.32 10.36
CA GLN A 69 17.90 -3.67 10.88
C GLN A 69 19.33 -4.11 10.55
N GLU A 70 19.75 -4.00 9.29
CA GLU A 70 21.10 -4.38 8.87
C GLU A 70 22.18 -3.54 9.57
N LYS A 71 21.93 -2.24 9.77
CA LYS A 71 22.85 -1.38 10.54
C LYS A 71 22.96 -1.85 12.00
N VAL A 72 21.84 -2.19 12.64
CA VAL A 72 21.83 -2.72 14.01
C VAL A 72 22.58 -4.04 14.10
N ARG A 73 22.44 -4.93 13.10
CA ARG A 73 23.16 -6.21 13.06
C ARG A 73 24.67 -6.02 12.89
N HIS A 74 25.11 -5.05 12.07
CA HIS A 74 26.53 -4.82 11.80
C HIS A 74 27.25 -4.04 12.90
N GLU A 75 26.61 -3.02 13.48
CA GLU A 75 27.25 -2.07 14.39
C GLU A 75 26.78 -2.22 15.85
N GLY A 76 25.66 -2.91 16.07
CA GLY A 76 25.06 -3.09 17.38
C GLY A 76 25.59 -4.29 18.15
N PRO A 77 25.09 -4.50 19.39
CA PRO A 77 25.56 -5.56 20.26
C PRO A 77 25.04 -6.96 19.88
N ASP A 78 23.95 -7.04 19.10
CA ASP A 78 23.34 -8.30 18.67
C ASP A 78 23.35 -8.43 17.15
N PRO A 79 24.20 -9.28 16.57
CA PRO A 79 24.26 -9.50 15.13
C PRO A 79 23.03 -10.23 14.57
N ASN A 80 22.16 -10.79 15.41
CA ASN A 80 20.93 -11.47 15.01
C ASN A 80 19.67 -10.64 15.28
N ALA A 81 19.82 -9.34 15.62
CA ALA A 81 18.71 -8.46 15.90
C ALA A 81 17.68 -8.48 14.76
N THR A 82 16.41 -8.64 15.11
CA THR A 82 15.31 -8.73 14.14
C THR A 82 14.27 -7.68 14.49
N LEU A 83 14.16 -6.63 13.66
CA LEU A 83 13.20 -5.54 13.79
C LEU A 83 11.86 -5.87 13.12
N ILE A 84 11.89 -6.73 12.11
CA ILE A 84 10.71 -7.25 11.41
C ILE A 84 10.93 -8.72 11.08
N SER A 85 9.97 -9.59 11.41
CA SER A 85 10.09 -11.03 11.16
C SER A 85 9.68 -11.42 9.74
N ASP A 86 10.07 -12.61 9.32
CA ASP A 86 9.68 -13.17 8.02
C ASP A 86 8.15 -13.36 7.92
N GLU A 87 7.49 -13.73 9.02
CA GLU A 87 6.03 -13.82 9.08
C GLU A 87 5.36 -12.46 8.87
N GLU A 88 5.94 -11.39 9.44
CA GLU A 88 5.46 -10.02 9.25
C GLU A 88 5.66 -9.57 7.80
N LEU A 89 6.81 -9.87 7.20
CA LEU A 89 7.07 -9.61 5.78
C LEU A 89 6.07 -10.36 4.88
N GLN A 90 5.78 -11.63 5.18
CA GLN A 90 4.77 -12.40 4.45
C GLN A 90 3.36 -11.81 4.63
N ALA A 91 3.03 -11.31 5.82
CA ALA A 91 1.75 -10.62 6.04
C ALA A 91 1.65 -9.32 5.23
N ILE A 92 2.73 -8.51 5.19
CA ILE A 92 2.81 -7.30 4.38
C ILE A 92 2.61 -7.64 2.90
N ARG A 93 3.32 -8.65 2.39
CA ARG A 93 3.21 -9.14 1.00
C ARG A 93 1.77 -9.50 0.64
N ARG A 94 1.10 -10.30 1.47
CA ARG A 94 -0.32 -10.68 1.27
C ARG A 94 -1.24 -9.47 1.23
N ILE A 95 -1.06 -8.52 2.16
CA ILE A 95 -1.89 -7.30 2.22
C ILE A 95 -1.67 -6.45 0.98
N TRP A 96 -0.43 -6.28 0.52
CA TRP A 96 -0.14 -5.43 -0.64
C TRP A 96 -0.63 -6.04 -1.96
N GLN A 97 -0.50 -7.35 -2.13
CA GLN A 97 -1.04 -8.03 -3.30
C GLN A 97 -2.58 -7.95 -3.33
N SER A 98 -3.25 -8.28 -2.23
CA SER A 98 -4.72 -8.33 -2.17
C SER A 98 -5.40 -6.96 -2.14
N GLU A 99 -4.91 -6.03 -1.31
CA GLU A 99 -5.57 -4.72 -1.12
C GLU A 99 -5.04 -3.63 -2.05
N LYS A 100 -3.80 -3.76 -2.53
CA LYS A 100 -3.08 -2.71 -3.26
C LYS A 100 -2.61 -3.11 -4.65
N HIS A 101 -2.92 -4.32 -5.11
CA HIS A 101 -2.53 -4.81 -6.44
C HIS A 101 -1.04 -4.71 -6.71
N ASP A 102 -0.22 -5.01 -5.69
CA ASP A 102 1.23 -5.07 -5.83
C ASP A 102 1.65 -6.34 -6.58
N TRP A 103 1.29 -6.42 -7.87
CA TRP A 103 1.56 -7.55 -8.76
C TRP A 103 3.02 -7.68 -9.17
N GLU A 104 3.81 -6.62 -8.96
CA GLU A 104 5.28 -6.71 -9.06
C GLU A 104 5.91 -7.44 -7.87
N ASP A 105 5.13 -7.74 -6.83
CA ASP A 105 5.56 -8.47 -5.65
C ASP A 105 6.79 -7.84 -4.99
N SER A 106 6.60 -6.64 -4.45
CA SER A 106 7.71 -5.77 -4.07
C SER A 106 8.45 -6.23 -2.82
N VAL A 107 7.82 -6.98 -1.93
CA VAL A 107 8.41 -7.33 -0.62
C VAL A 107 9.67 -8.18 -0.77
N PRO A 108 9.68 -9.30 -1.51
CA PRO A 108 10.91 -10.08 -1.74
C PRO A 108 11.99 -9.27 -2.46
N ALA A 109 11.60 -8.43 -3.43
CA ALA A 109 12.55 -7.58 -4.15
C ALA A 109 13.23 -6.56 -3.23
N ILE A 110 12.45 -5.87 -2.39
CA ILE A 110 12.94 -4.92 -1.38
C ILE A 110 13.84 -5.62 -0.35
N TYR A 111 13.44 -6.81 0.11
CA TYR A 111 14.23 -7.59 1.05
C TYR A 111 15.62 -7.89 0.47
N ARG A 112 15.66 -8.49 -0.72
CA ARG A 112 16.91 -8.82 -1.44
C ARG A 112 17.77 -7.59 -1.75
N GLU A 113 17.14 -6.48 -2.12
CA GLU A 113 17.81 -5.21 -2.39
C GLU A 113 18.61 -4.71 -1.16
N VAL A 114 18.04 -4.86 0.04
CA VAL A 114 18.59 -4.27 1.26
C VAL A 114 19.48 -5.23 2.04
N THR A 115 19.07 -6.50 2.19
CA THR A 115 19.79 -7.50 2.98
C THR A 115 20.81 -8.28 2.15
N GLY A 116 20.60 -8.36 0.83
CA GLY A 116 21.36 -9.25 -0.06
C GLY A 116 20.93 -10.71 -0.02
N ASP A 117 20.03 -11.07 0.89
CA ASP A 117 19.53 -12.43 1.09
C ASP A 117 18.17 -12.66 0.41
N GLU A 118 17.81 -13.93 0.19
CA GLU A 118 16.49 -14.31 -0.31
C GLU A 118 15.51 -14.47 0.85
N LEU A 119 14.34 -13.83 0.75
CA LEU A 119 13.26 -14.03 1.71
C LEU A 119 12.65 -15.42 1.50
N GLU A 120 12.63 -16.25 2.55
CA GLU A 120 11.96 -17.57 2.52
C GLU A 120 10.45 -17.37 2.36
N CYS A 121 10.03 -17.37 1.09
CA CYS A 121 8.65 -17.23 0.70
C CYS A 121 8.03 -18.61 0.54
N VAL A 122 6.96 -18.89 1.30
CA VAL A 122 6.10 -20.04 0.99
C VAL A 122 5.55 -19.83 -0.43
N ALA A 123 5.85 -20.78 -1.31
CA ALA A 123 5.30 -20.79 -2.67
C ALA A 123 3.77 -20.81 -2.55
N GLN A 124 3.11 -19.78 -3.06
CA GLN A 124 1.67 -19.83 -3.26
C GLN A 124 1.46 -20.55 -4.58
N ASP A 125 0.81 -21.71 -4.56
CA ASP A 125 0.51 -22.57 -5.73
C ASP A 125 -0.44 -21.92 -6.77
N VAL A 126 -0.74 -20.62 -6.62
CA VAL A 126 -1.65 -19.88 -7.50
C VAL A 126 -0.83 -19.06 -8.48
N THR A 127 -1.17 -19.12 -9.76
CA THR A 127 -0.61 -18.21 -10.79
C THR A 127 -0.83 -16.77 -10.34
N ASN A 128 0.26 -16.12 -9.92
CA ASN A 128 0.25 -14.71 -9.55
C ASN A 128 0.26 -13.85 -10.81
N PHE A 129 -0.48 -12.75 -10.77
CA PHE A 129 -0.30 -11.68 -11.74
C PHE A 129 1.12 -11.12 -11.60
N THR A 130 1.69 -10.73 -12.73
CA THR A 130 3.03 -10.19 -12.84
C THR A 130 2.99 -8.71 -13.21
N GLN A 131 4.14 -8.05 -13.14
CA GLN A 131 4.30 -6.68 -13.66
C GLN A 131 3.82 -6.52 -15.11
N ARG A 132 4.03 -7.55 -15.96
CA ARG A 132 3.56 -7.53 -17.36
C ARG A 132 2.03 -7.51 -17.45
N ASP A 133 1.35 -8.23 -16.56
CA ASP A 133 -0.11 -8.26 -16.49
C ASP A 133 -0.65 -6.90 -16.02
N GLN A 134 0.05 -6.23 -15.11
CA GLN A 134 -0.28 -4.89 -14.66
C GLN A 134 -0.19 -3.87 -15.79
N GLU A 135 0.90 -3.87 -16.56
CA GLU A 135 1.05 -3.00 -17.72
C GLU A 135 -0.01 -3.27 -18.79
N LEU A 136 -0.34 -4.54 -19.04
CA LEU A 136 -1.38 -4.92 -19.97
C LEU A 136 -2.75 -4.43 -19.51
N LEU A 137 -3.07 -4.62 -18.22
CA LEU A 137 -4.30 -4.14 -17.63
C LEU A 137 -4.44 -2.63 -17.76
N GLN A 138 -3.39 -1.87 -17.45
CA GLN A 138 -3.40 -0.41 -17.61
C GLN A 138 -3.70 0.01 -19.05
N LYS A 139 -3.08 -0.64 -20.05
CA LYS A 139 -3.33 -0.36 -21.47
C LYS A 139 -4.78 -0.63 -21.86
N ILE A 140 -5.35 -1.75 -21.42
CA ILE A 140 -6.73 -2.13 -21.74
C ILE A 140 -7.73 -1.21 -21.02
N ALA A 141 -7.50 -0.94 -19.74
CA ALA A 141 -8.34 -0.07 -18.93
C ALA A 141 -8.42 1.33 -19.55
N HIS A 142 -7.27 1.89 -19.96
CA HIS A 142 -7.21 3.17 -20.66
C HIS A 142 -8.00 3.16 -21.98
N LYS A 143 -7.85 2.12 -22.79
CA LYS A 143 -8.59 1.97 -24.06
C LYS A 143 -10.11 1.96 -23.86
N HIS A 144 -10.60 1.40 -22.75
CA HIS A 144 -12.02 1.26 -22.47
C HIS A 144 -12.57 2.36 -21.54
N GLY A 145 -11.74 3.31 -21.11
CA GLY A 145 -12.17 4.38 -20.19
C GLY A 145 -12.57 3.87 -18.81
N VAL A 146 -12.00 2.74 -18.38
CA VAL A 146 -12.25 2.15 -17.05
C VAL A 146 -10.98 2.30 -16.23
N GLN A 147 -11.13 2.37 -14.91
CA GLN A 147 -9.99 2.44 -14.01
C GLN A 147 -9.31 1.08 -13.82
N ALA A 148 -8.00 1.05 -14.00
CA ALA A 148 -7.20 -0.16 -13.85
C ALA A 148 -7.28 -0.74 -12.43
N GLU A 149 -7.30 0.12 -11.40
CA GLU A 149 -7.37 -0.30 -9.99
C GLU A 149 -8.67 -1.06 -9.68
N LEU A 150 -9.81 -0.61 -10.21
CA LEU A 150 -11.11 -1.28 -10.07
C LEU A 150 -11.07 -2.68 -10.67
N VAL A 151 -10.60 -2.80 -11.92
CA VAL A 151 -10.55 -4.08 -12.62
C VAL A 151 -9.55 -5.02 -11.94
N GLY A 152 -8.42 -4.49 -11.46
CA GLY A 152 -7.46 -5.22 -10.63
C GLY A 152 -8.14 -5.86 -9.41
N ARG A 153 -8.98 -5.11 -8.68
CA ARG A 153 -9.66 -5.63 -7.48
C ARG A 153 -10.64 -6.74 -7.82
N LEU A 154 -11.33 -6.61 -8.95
CA LEU A 154 -12.27 -7.64 -9.40
C LEU A 154 -11.54 -8.93 -9.80
N LEU A 155 -10.36 -8.82 -10.42
CA LEU A 155 -9.52 -9.96 -10.76
C LEU A 155 -8.96 -10.64 -9.49
N GLU A 156 -8.51 -9.86 -8.51
CA GLU A 156 -8.10 -10.36 -7.21
C GLU A 156 -9.24 -11.08 -6.48
N LEU A 157 -10.44 -10.49 -6.50
CA LEU A 157 -11.63 -11.13 -5.92
C LEU A 157 -11.97 -12.46 -6.60
N GLU A 158 -11.90 -12.56 -7.93
CA GLU A 158 -12.14 -13.82 -8.63
C GLU A 158 -11.07 -14.86 -8.27
N ARG A 159 -9.81 -14.42 -8.14
CA ARG A 159 -8.69 -15.28 -7.73
C ARG A 159 -8.89 -15.83 -6.31
N ASP A 160 -9.27 -15.00 -5.36
CA ASP A 160 -9.55 -15.41 -3.97
C ASP A 160 -10.69 -16.43 -3.89
N MET A 161 -11.66 -16.34 -4.81
CA MET A 161 -12.80 -17.26 -4.88
C MET A 161 -12.52 -18.49 -5.75
N HIS A 162 -11.40 -18.52 -6.48
CA HIS A 162 -10.99 -19.63 -7.34
C HIS A 162 -10.64 -20.86 -6.49
N GLY A 163 -11.29 -21.98 -6.75
CA GLY A 163 -11.14 -23.22 -5.96
C GLY A 163 -12.17 -23.41 -4.84
N MET A 164 -13.03 -22.42 -4.58
CA MET A 164 -14.15 -22.60 -3.65
C MET A 164 -15.32 -23.35 -4.32
N SER A 165 -15.76 -24.46 -3.71
CA SER A 165 -16.90 -25.27 -4.19
C SER A 165 -18.23 -24.49 -4.23
N ARG A 166 -18.39 -23.45 -3.39
CA ARG A 166 -19.54 -22.52 -3.42
C ARG A 166 -19.07 -21.07 -3.42
N ARG A 167 -19.51 -20.31 -4.42
CA ARG A 167 -19.28 -18.86 -4.57
C ARG A 167 -20.29 -18.02 -3.78
N ALA A 168 -20.63 -18.44 -2.57
CA ALA A 168 -21.62 -17.74 -1.76
C ALA A 168 -21.09 -16.33 -1.40
N GLY A 169 -21.92 -15.29 -1.61
CA GLY A 169 -21.57 -13.91 -1.24
C GLY A 169 -20.71 -13.14 -2.23
N ILE A 170 -20.35 -13.72 -3.40
CA ILE A 170 -19.53 -13.03 -4.40
C ILE A 170 -20.16 -11.71 -4.89
N TYR A 171 -21.48 -11.70 -5.12
CA TYR A 171 -22.18 -10.49 -5.54
C TYR A 171 -22.10 -9.36 -4.51
N GLY A 172 -22.11 -9.70 -3.21
CA GLY A 172 -21.95 -8.71 -2.14
C GLY A 172 -20.53 -8.11 -2.12
N LYS A 173 -19.51 -8.93 -2.39
CA LYS A 173 -18.13 -8.46 -2.51
C LYS A 173 -17.92 -7.60 -3.76
N ILE A 174 -18.49 -8.01 -4.90
CA ILE A 174 -18.47 -7.21 -6.14
C ILE A 174 -19.15 -5.86 -5.92
N ASP A 175 -20.36 -5.86 -5.35
CA ASP A 175 -21.09 -4.62 -5.04
C ASP A 175 -20.29 -3.71 -4.09
N ALA A 176 -19.61 -4.28 -3.08
CA ALA A 176 -18.75 -3.51 -2.20
C ALA A 176 -17.60 -2.83 -2.96
N ILE A 177 -16.91 -3.55 -3.86
CA ILE A 177 -15.81 -3.01 -4.68
C ILE A 177 -16.34 -1.92 -5.63
N VAL A 178 -17.44 -2.16 -6.33
CA VAL A 178 -17.99 -1.20 -7.29
C VAL A 178 -18.47 0.09 -6.60
N ARG A 179 -18.88 0.02 -5.33
CA ARG A 179 -19.29 1.18 -4.51
C ARG A 179 -18.15 1.97 -3.88
N GLU A 180 -16.90 1.54 -4.06
CA GLU A 180 -15.74 2.35 -3.69
C GLU A 180 -15.62 3.56 -4.62
N ASP A 181 -14.96 4.61 -4.14
CA ASP A 181 -14.62 5.74 -4.97
C ASP A 181 -13.40 5.36 -5.82
N TRP A 182 -13.52 5.44 -7.13
CA TRP A 182 -12.40 5.11 -8.02
C TRP A 182 -11.72 6.37 -8.51
N LEU A 183 -12.45 7.48 -8.66
CA LEU A 183 -11.94 8.74 -9.20
C LEU A 183 -10.64 9.24 -8.51
N SER A 184 -9.83 9.93 -9.30
CA SER A 184 -8.62 10.60 -8.82
C SER A 184 -8.99 11.73 -7.85
N GLU A 185 -8.04 12.14 -7.00
CA GLU A 185 -8.27 13.24 -6.06
C GLU A 185 -8.69 14.53 -6.78
N ASP A 186 -8.10 14.82 -7.95
CA ASP A 186 -8.42 16.00 -8.76
C ASP A 186 -9.85 15.93 -9.33
N GLU A 187 -10.26 14.79 -9.89
CA GLU A 187 -11.63 14.60 -10.40
C GLU A 187 -12.67 14.70 -9.28
N ILE A 188 -12.34 14.15 -8.11
CA ILE A 188 -13.18 14.22 -6.93
C ILE A 188 -13.33 15.67 -6.48
N GLN A 189 -12.24 16.42 -6.40
CA GLN A 189 -12.26 17.83 -6.03
C GLN A 189 -13.08 18.67 -7.02
N GLN A 190 -12.94 18.43 -8.34
CA GLN A 190 -13.72 19.10 -9.38
C GLN A 190 -15.22 18.82 -9.32
N LEU A 191 -15.61 17.55 -9.06
CA LEU A 191 -17.01 17.19 -8.88
C LEU A 191 -17.63 17.98 -7.72
N TYR A 192 -16.87 18.14 -6.65
CA TYR A 192 -17.34 18.82 -5.45
C TYR A 192 -17.43 20.32 -5.61
N GLU A 193 -16.47 20.96 -6.28
CA GLU A 193 -16.56 22.38 -6.67
C GLU A 193 -17.82 22.65 -7.52
N THR A 194 -18.21 21.69 -8.35
CA THR A 194 -19.40 21.78 -9.20
C THR A 194 -20.71 21.54 -8.42
N GLU A 195 -20.70 20.69 -7.39
CA GLU A 195 -21.85 20.41 -6.52
C GLU A 195 -22.13 21.56 -5.53
N ASP A 196 -21.09 22.08 -4.87
CA ASP A 196 -21.21 23.20 -3.95
C ASP A 196 -21.59 24.51 -4.67
N GLY A 197 -21.14 24.67 -5.92
CA GLY A 197 -21.54 25.77 -6.80
C GLY A 197 -23.01 25.74 -7.24
N LYS A 198 -23.69 24.58 -7.19
CA LYS A 198 -25.11 24.45 -7.54
C LYS A 198 -26.07 24.79 -6.40
N VAL A 199 -25.58 24.95 -5.17
CA VAL A 199 -26.39 25.34 -4.00
C VAL A 199 -26.52 26.87 -3.90
N SER A 200 -25.79 27.63 -4.73
CA SER A 200 -25.79 29.09 -4.75
C SER A 200 -26.42 29.67 -6.02
N VAL A 201 -27.70 29.35 -6.30
CA VAL A 201 -28.56 30.08 -7.26
C VAL A 201 -29.98 30.19 -6.72
#